data_AF-A0A7V4Y2N2-F1
#
_entry.id   AF-A0A7V4Y2N2-F1
#
_cell.length_a   1.000
_cell.length_b   1.000
_cell.length_c   1.000
_cell.angle_alpha   90.00
_cell.angle_beta   90.00
_cell.angle_gamma   90.00
#
_symmetry.space_group_name_H-M   'P 1'
#
loop_
_entity.id
_entity.type
_entity.pdbx_description
1 polymer ?
#
loop_
_entity_poly.entity_id
_entity_poly.type
_entity_poly.pdbx_seq_one_letter_code
_entity_poly.pdbx_strand_id
1 'polypeptide(L)'
;MVRLRRMLTDFAGVVRSGEEIGWLLNHLRQVPATAGMDYPNVSAHQIHNAFQLTELVLEAALTRCESRGTHFRSDYPAKNDTEFCKHVIQQQGRKVKLQ
;
A
#
# COMPACT_ATOMS: atom_id res chain seq x y z
N MET A 1 -11.30 5.14 -10.75
CA MET A 1 -9.87 5.05 -11.15
C MET A 1 -9.10 6.36 -10.97
N VAL A 2 -9.50 7.46 -11.62
CA VAL A 2 -8.73 8.74 -11.58
C VAL A 2 -8.45 9.23 -10.15
N ARG A 3 -9.43 9.12 -9.25
CA ARG A 3 -9.29 9.53 -7.84
C ARG A 3 -8.26 8.69 -7.08
N LEU A 4 -8.35 7.35 -7.14
CA LEU A 4 -7.42 6.45 -6.45
C LEU A 4 -5.97 6.69 -6.92
N ARG A 5 -5.77 6.83 -8.23
CA ARG A 5 -4.46 7.14 -8.81
C ARG A 5 -3.90 8.45 -8.27
N ARG A 6 -4.72 9.50 -8.22
CA ARG A 6 -4.30 10.80 -7.68
C ARG A 6 -3.89 10.69 -6.21
N MET A 7 -4.69 10.00 -5.39
CA MET A 7 -4.35 9.78 -3.98
C MET A 7 -3.03 9.00 -3.81
N LEU A 8 -2.78 7.99 -4.63
CA LEU A 8 -1.50 7.27 -4.64
C LEU A 8 -0.32 8.17 -5.04
N THR A 9 -0.51 9.06 -6.02
CA THR A 9 0.50 10.04 -6.40
C THR A 9 0.81 11.02 -5.27
N ASP A 10 -0.24 11.51 -4.60
CA ASP A 10 -0.13 12.55 -3.58
C ASP A 10 0.47 11.99 -2.26
N PHE A 11 0.08 10.79 -1.82
CA PHE A 11 0.44 10.25 -0.49
C PHE A 11 1.42 9.06 -0.52
N ALA A 12 1.63 8.43 -1.68
CA ALA A 12 2.49 7.25 -1.84
C ALA A 12 3.44 7.35 -3.05
N GLY A 13 3.76 8.59 -3.45
CA GLY A 13 4.65 8.94 -4.56
C GLY A 13 6.13 8.62 -4.30
N VAL A 14 7.05 9.39 -4.87
CA VAL A 14 8.50 9.13 -4.71
C VAL A 14 8.95 9.31 -3.27
N VAL A 15 8.53 10.41 -2.64
CA VAL A 15 8.74 10.69 -1.22
C VAL A 15 7.50 10.25 -0.47
N ARG A 16 7.69 9.53 0.63
CA ARG A 16 6.61 8.97 1.43
C ARG A 16 6.89 9.21 2.91
N SER A 17 5.84 9.35 3.71
CA SER A 17 5.92 9.31 5.17
C SER A 17 4.98 8.24 5.73
N GLY A 18 5.28 7.70 6.91
CA GLY A 18 4.41 6.75 7.58
C GLY A 18 3.05 7.34 7.93
N GLU A 19 3.01 8.64 8.26
CA GLU A 19 1.77 9.37 8.55
C GLU A 19 0.85 9.41 7.34
N GLU A 20 1.33 9.88 6.19
CA GLU A 20 0.53 10.00 4.96
C GLU A 20 0.07 8.65 4.43
N ILE A 21 0.97 7.65 4.39
CA ILE A 21 0.63 6.28 4.00
C ILE A 21 -0.43 5.72 4.94
N GLY A 22 -0.23 5.86 6.26
CA GLY A 22 -1.15 5.35 7.27
C GLY A 22 -2.54 6.00 7.17
N TRP A 23 -2.58 7.32 6.95
CA TRP A 23 -3.82 8.04 6.71
C TRP A 23 -4.55 7.52 5.47
N LEU A 24 -3.86 7.39 4.33
CA LEU A 24 -4.46 6.90 3.09
C LEU A 24 -4.97 5.47 3.24
N LEU A 25 -4.19 4.59 3.87
CA LEU A 25 -4.58 3.20 4.12
C LEU A 25 -5.87 3.13 4.96
N ASN A 26 -5.93 3.91 6.05
CA ASN A 26 -7.13 3.98 6.89
C ASN A 26 -8.33 4.56 6.14
N HIS A 27 -8.12 5.59 5.31
CA HIS A 27 -9.17 6.17 4.48
C HIS A 27 -9.73 5.15 3.48
N LEU A 28 -8.88 4.37 2.83
CA LEU A 28 -9.30 3.37 1.85
C LEU A 28 -10.05 2.20 2.50
N ARG A 29 -9.69 1.81 3.72
CA ARG A 29 -10.40 0.76 4.48
C ARG A 29 -11.80 1.17 4.94
N GLN A 30 -12.11 2.46 4.98
CA GLN A 30 -13.46 2.96 5.25
C GLN A 30 -14.38 2.84 4.01
N VAL A 31 -13.82 2.62 2.83
CA VAL A 31 -14.62 2.33 1.64
C VAL A 31 -15.19 0.91 1.79
N PRO A 32 -16.51 0.72 1.63
CA PRO A 32 -17.13 -0.60 1.78
C PRO A 32 -16.39 -1.66 0.96
N ALA A 33 -15.95 -2.73 1.63
CA ALA A 33 -15.32 -3.84 0.96
C ALA A 33 -16.26 -4.39 -0.12
N THR A 34 -15.74 -4.56 -1.33
CA THR A 34 -16.48 -5.19 -2.44
C THR A 34 -16.47 -6.72 -2.34
N ALA A 35 -15.94 -7.27 -1.25
CA ALA A 35 -15.91 -8.70 -0.99
C ALA A 35 -17.33 -9.29 -1.04
N GLY A 36 -17.53 -10.28 -1.91
CA GLY A 36 -18.83 -10.92 -2.11
C GLY A 36 -19.80 -10.19 -3.06
N MET A 37 -19.38 -9.07 -3.69
CA MET A 37 -20.15 -8.51 -4.81
C MET A 37 -19.90 -9.28 -6.10
N ASP A 38 -20.95 -9.44 -6.90
CA ASP A 38 -20.82 -9.79 -8.30
C ASP A 38 -20.19 -8.62 -9.07
N TYR A 39 -19.16 -8.92 -9.86
CA TYR A 39 -18.52 -7.96 -10.76
C TYR A 39 -19.09 -8.17 -12.17
N PRO A 40 -20.05 -7.35 -12.61
CA PRO A 40 -20.81 -7.62 -13.84
C PRO A 40 -19.99 -7.49 -15.12
N ASN A 41 -18.76 -6.97 -15.05
CA ASN A 41 -17.89 -6.77 -16.20
C ASN A 41 -16.41 -6.64 -15.80
N VAL A 42 -15.54 -6.65 -16.80
CA VAL A 42 -14.08 -6.50 -16.62
C VAL A 42 -13.70 -5.21 -15.89
N SER A 43 -14.40 -4.10 -16.15
CA SER A 43 -14.09 -2.82 -15.49
C SER A 43 -14.35 -2.88 -13.98
N ALA A 44 -15.41 -3.58 -13.56
CA ALA A 44 -15.70 -3.79 -12.14
C ALA A 44 -14.60 -4.63 -11.46
N HIS A 45 -14.11 -5.69 -12.11
CA HIS A 45 -12.96 -6.46 -11.63
C HIS A 45 -11.67 -5.63 -11.54
N GLN A 46 -11.40 -4.79 -12.53
CA GLN A 46 -10.23 -3.90 -12.52
C GLN A 46 -10.29 -2.92 -11.34
N ILE A 47 -11.48 -2.42 -11.01
CA ILE A 47 -11.71 -1.58 -9.84
C ILE A 47 -11.40 -2.34 -8.56
N HIS A 48 -11.98 -3.51 -8.38
CA HIS A 48 -11.71 -4.34 -7.21
C HIS A 48 -10.21 -4.62 -7.04
N ASN A 49 -9.55 -5.10 -8.09
CA ASN A 49 -8.14 -5.46 -8.07
C ASN A 49 -7.24 -4.25 -7.77
N ALA A 50 -7.57 -3.06 -8.29
CA ALA A 50 -6.80 -1.85 -8.02
C ALA A 50 -6.88 -1.43 -6.55
N PHE A 51 -8.06 -1.51 -5.93
CA PHE A 51 -8.21 -1.22 -4.49
C PHE A 51 -7.47 -2.25 -3.64
N GLN A 52 -7.63 -3.54 -3.94
CA GLN A 52 -6.92 -4.60 -3.24
C GLN A 52 -5.40 -4.45 -3.36
N LEU A 53 -4.89 -4.22 -4.57
CA LEU A 53 -3.46 -4.00 -4.80
C LEU A 53 -2.95 -2.77 -4.05
N THR A 54 -3.75 -1.69 -4.03
CA THR A 54 -3.39 -0.47 -3.31
C THR A 54 -3.25 -0.72 -1.81
N GLU A 55 -4.20 -1.44 -1.20
CA GLU A 55 -4.13 -1.77 0.23
C GLU A 55 -2.85 -2.55 0.55
N LEU A 56 -2.56 -3.59 -0.24
CA LEU A 56 -1.34 -4.39 -0.11
C LEU A 56 -0.09 -3.50 -0.20
N VAL A 57 0.05 -2.73 -1.29
CA VAL A 57 1.22 -1.85 -1.49
C VAL A 57 1.41 -0.85 -0.34
N LEU A 58 0.33 -0.22 0.14
CA LEU A 58 0.40 0.74 1.23
C LEU A 58 0.77 0.07 2.56
N GLU A 59 0.21 -1.10 2.88
CA GLU A 59 0.62 -1.87 4.05
C GLU A 59 2.11 -2.24 4.00
N ALA A 60 2.63 -2.61 2.83
CA ALA A 60 4.03 -2.97 2.66
C ALA A 60 4.93 -1.74 2.85
N ALA A 61 4.55 -0.63 2.22
CA ALA A 61 5.26 0.63 2.31
C ALA A 61 5.26 1.17 3.75
N LEU A 62 4.16 1.02 4.48
CA LEU A 62 4.02 1.43 5.87
C LEU A 62 4.89 0.58 6.79
N THR A 63 4.86 -0.75 6.61
CA THR A 63 5.63 -1.73 7.40
C THR A 63 7.14 -1.56 7.23
N ARG A 64 7.58 -1.14 6.04
CA ARG A 64 9.01 -0.97 5.74
C ARG A 64 9.52 0.41 6.20
N CYS A 65 9.97 0.47 7.45
CA CYS A 65 10.55 1.65 8.11
C CYS A 65 12.04 1.83 7.79
N GLU A 66 12.38 1.93 6.50
CA GLU A 66 13.70 2.29 6.00
C GLU A 66 13.57 2.93 4.61
N SER A 67 14.69 3.43 4.08
CA SER A 67 14.80 3.82 2.67
C SER A 67 15.77 2.91 1.92
N ARG A 68 15.30 2.30 0.82
CA ARG A 68 16.09 1.39 -0.02
C ARG A 68 15.62 1.43 -1.48
N GLY A 69 16.55 1.73 -2.39
CA GLY A 69 16.24 1.82 -3.82
C GLY A 69 15.20 2.90 -4.09
N THR A 70 14.09 2.54 -4.76
CA THR A 70 12.98 3.45 -5.09
C THR A 70 11.96 3.64 -3.96
N HIS A 71 12.10 2.89 -2.87
CA HIS A 71 11.32 3.08 -1.65
C HIS A 71 12.04 4.08 -0.74
N PHE A 72 11.66 5.36 -0.81
CA PHE A 72 12.17 6.41 0.08
C PHE A 72 11.10 6.82 1.09
N ARG A 73 11.48 6.83 2.37
CA ARG A 73 10.68 7.22 3.54
C ARG A 73 11.34 8.43 4.20
N SER A 74 10.70 9.59 4.19
CA SER A 74 11.26 10.83 4.76
C SER A 74 11.43 10.73 6.29
N ASP A 75 10.58 9.95 6.94
CA ASP A 75 10.63 9.61 8.38
C ASP A 75 11.63 8.50 8.70
N TYR A 76 12.13 7.76 7.70
CA TYR A 76 13.18 6.75 7.82
C TYR A 76 14.17 6.84 6.64
N PRO A 77 14.97 7.92 6.55
CA PRO A 77 15.75 8.24 5.33
C PRO A 77 16.95 7.32 5.11
N ALA A 78 17.39 6.60 6.14
CA ALA A 78 18.52 5.69 6.07
C ALA A 78 18.07 4.26 5.72
N LYS A 79 18.99 3.52 5.11
CA LYS A 79 18.88 2.08 4.92
C LYS A 79 19.15 1.37 6.24
N ASN A 80 18.35 0.35 6.58
CA ASN A 80 18.47 -0.43 7.82
C ASN A 80 18.59 -1.92 7.48
N ASP A 81 19.82 -2.39 7.26
CA ASP A 81 20.08 -3.79 6.92
C ASP A 81 19.83 -4.76 8.08
N THR A 82 19.93 -4.30 9.33
CA THR A 82 19.72 -5.16 10.51
C THR A 82 18.29 -5.65 10.62
N GLU A 83 17.30 -4.82 10.25
CA GLU A 83 15.88 -5.16 10.35
C GLU A 83 15.26 -5.52 8.99
N PHE A 84 15.68 -4.84 7.91
CA PHE A 84 14.97 -4.84 6.63
C PHE A 84 15.76 -5.40 5.44
N CYS A 85 16.90 -6.05 5.65
CA CYS A 85 17.57 -6.86 4.61
C CYS A 85 16.80 -8.18 4.32
N LYS A 86 15.50 -8.05 4.08
CA LYS A 86 14.48 -9.10 3.91
C LYS A 86 13.41 -8.63 2.93
N HIS A 87 12.65 -9.57 2.39
CA HIS A 87 11.50 -9.30 1.55
C HIS A 87 10.23 -9.08 2.38
N VAL A 88 9.38 -8.19 1.92
CA VAL A 88 8.03 -8.02 2.46
C VAL A 88 7.13 -9.03 1.75
N ILE A 89 6.52 -9.94 2.52
CA ILE A 89 5.58 -10.93 2.02
C ILE A 89 4.17 -10.53 2.45
N GLN A 90 3.27 -10.44 1.47
CA GLN A 90 1.88 -10.07 1.69
C GLN A 90 0.91 -11.03 1.01
N GLN A 91 -0.22 -11.20 1.67
CA GLN A 91 -1.35 -11.95 1.17
C GLN A 91 -2.62 -11.33 1.76
N GLN A 92 -3.65 -11.17 0.93
CA GLN A 92 -4.94 -10.65 1.38
C GLN A 92 -5.45 -11.45 2.58
N GLY A 93 -5.93 -10.73 3.61
CA GLY A 93 -6.45 -11.34 4.84
C GLY A 93 -5.39 -11.94 5.76
N ARG A 94 -4.08 -11.74 5.49
CA ARG A 94 -2.99 -12.19 6.36
C ARG A 94 -2.13 -11.00 6.79
N LYS A 95 -1.54 -11.11 7.98
CA LYS A 95 -0.57 -10.14 8.47
C LYS A 95 0.68 -10.13 7.59
N VAL A 96 1.19 -8.93 7.32
CA VAL A 96 2.47 -8.70 6.62
C VAL A 96 3.61 -9.41 7.35
N LYS A 97 4.55 -9.99 6.59
CA LYS A 97 5.74 -10.66 7.13
C LYS A 97 7.00 -10.12 6.48
N LEU A 98 8.08 -10.06 7.25
CA LEU A 98 9.44 -9.83 6.75
C LEU A 98 10.17 -11.16 6.74
N GLN A 99 10.57 -11.63 5.56
CA GLN A 99 11.24 -12.91 5.36
C GLN A 99 12.49 -12.76 4.52
#